data_AF-A0A1K1MGB7-F1
#
_entry.id   AF-A0A1K1MGB7-F1
#
_cell.length_a   1.000
_cell.length_b   1.000
_cell.length_c   1.000
_cell.angle_alpha   90.00
_cell.angle_beta   90.00
_cell.angle_gamma   90.00
#
_symmetry.space_group_name_H-M   'P 1'
#
loop_
_entity.id
_entity.type
_entity.pdbx_description
1 polymer ?
#
loop_
_entity_poly.entity_id
_entity_poly.type
_entity_poly.pdbx_seq_one_letter_code
_entity_poly.pdbx_strand_id
1 'polypeptide(L)'
;MQLATYRALSGSAFRSGQLIHPTGTSHNNVFFVDLAEPWDVVRFMITSVNRNVTVSFKDSNLTVISGVITVPGGDVTRQHEVRYDDKGRRRIRHMEIRANDVVRFDTFKFRR
;
A
#
# COMPACT_ATOMS: atom_id res chain seq x y z
N MET A 1 -0.45 4.74 -21.43
CA MET A 1 -0.45 4.99 -19.98
C MET A 1 -1.90 5.07 -19.56
N GLN A 2 -2.43 4.04 -18.90
CA GLN A 2 -3.86 3.96 -18.59
C GLN A 2 -4.10 4.69 -17.25
N LEU A 3 -4.84 5.80 -17.30
CA LEU A 3 -5.28 6.52 -16.12
C LEU A 3 -6.49 5.78 -15.54
N ALA A 4 -6.35 5.15 -14.37
CA ALA A 4 -7.51 4.67 -13.63
C ALA A 4 -8.10 5.87 -12.87
N THR A 5 -9.23 6.39 -13.34
CA THR A 5 -10.02 7.39 -12.63
C THR A 5 -10.77 6.70 -11.49
N TYR A 6 -10.36 6.93 -10.26
CA TYR A 6 -11.06 6.41 -9.08
C TYR A 6 -12.23 7.33 -8.74
N ARG A 7 -13.46 6.87 -9.02
CA ARG A 7 -14.67 7.45 -8.45
C ARG A 7 -14.81 6.83 -7.05
N ALA A 8 -14.70 7.65 -6.01
CA ALA A 8 -15.07 7.22 -4.66
C ALA A 8 -16.59 6.96 -4.67
N LEU A 9 -16.97 5.72 -4.96
CA LEU A 9 -18.34 5.25 -4.75
C LEU A 9 -18.49 5.02 -3.26
N SER A 10 -19.36 5.82 -2.63
CA SER A 10 -20.00 5.42 -1.37
C SER A 10 -20.78 4.13 -1.64
N GLY A 11 -20.12 2.99 -1.48
CA GLY A 11 -20.65 1.70 -1.88
C GLY A 11 -19.52 0.71 -2.19
N SER A 12 -19.01 0.06 -1.14
CA SER A 12 -18.42 -1.28 -1.22
C SER A 12 -17.10 -1.45 -2.00
N ALA A 13 -16.00 -0.83 -1.54
CA ALA A 13 -14.64 -1.21 -1.96
C ALA A 13 -13.65 -1.39 -0.78
N PHE A 14 -14.14 -1.35 0.45
CA PHE A 14 -13.39 -1.68 1.66
C PHE A 14 -14.09 -2.85 2.34
N ARG A 15 -13.49 -4.05 2.31
CA ARG A 15 -13.77 -5.08 3.31
C ARG A 15 -12.57 -5.13 4.24
N SER A 16 -12.75 -4.69 5.48
CA SER A 16 -11.79 -4.94 6.56
C SER A 16 -11.80 -6.45 6.85
N GLY A 17 -10.88 -7.19 6.22
CA GLY A 17 -10.57 -8.56 6.61
C GLY A 17 -9.64 -8.56 7.81
N GLN A 18 -9.99 -9.27 8.87
CA GLN A 18 -9.13 -9.47 10.03
C GLN A 18 -7.98 -10.42 9.62
N LEU A 19 -6.76 -9.89 9.50
CA LEU A 19 -5.56 -10.66 9.23
C LEU A 19 -4.76 -10.88 10.52
N ILE A 20 -4.23 -12.08 10.68
CA ILE A 20 -3.44 -12.50 11.85
C ILE A 20 -2.20 -11.60 11.97
N HIS A 21 -2.10 -10.86 13.08
CA HIS A 21 -1.04 -9.90 13.33
C HIS A 21 0.20 -10.59 13.94
N PRO A 22 1.42 -10.34 13.44
CA PRO A 22 2.65 -10.63 14.18
C PRO A 22 2.65 -9.79 15.47
N THR A 23 2.67 -10.44 16.62
CA THR A 23 2.70 -9.80 17.93
C THR A 23 4.01 -9.03 18.14
N GLY A 24 3.94 -7.76 18.54
CA GLY A 24 5.11 -6.99 19.02
C GLY A 24 5.27 -5.56 18.50
N THR A 25 4.45 -5.10 17.54
CA THR A 25 4.45 -3.69 17.11
C THR A 25 3.01 -3.17 17.04
N SER A 26 2.64 -2.24 17.93
CA SER A 26 1.34 -1.59 17.85
C SER A 26 1.30 -0.76 16.56
N HIS A 27 0.58 -1.25 15.56
CA HIS A 27 0.11 -0.49 14.42
C HIS A 27 -1.40 -0.37 14.59
N ASN A 28 -1.88 0.81 14.98
CA ASN A 28 -3.31 0.97 15.26
C ASN A 28 -4.16 1.00 13.97
N ASN A 29 -3.55 1.35 12.82
CA ASN A 29 -4.21 1.37 11.53
C ASN A 29 -3.47 0.50 10.51
N VAL A 30 -4.20 -0.43 9.89
CA VAL A 30 -3.74 -1.22 8.75
C VAL A 30 -4.64 -0.93 7.56
N PHE A 31 -4.07 -0.38 6.50
CA PHE A 31 -4.74 -0.20 5.22
C PHE A 31 -4.34 -1.36 4.31
N PHE A 32 -5.33 -2.17 3.95
CA PHE A 32 -5.15 -3.26 3.02
C PHE A 32 -5.78 -2.90 1.68
N VAL A 33 -4.99 -2.93 0.62
CA VAL A 33 -5.43 -2.62 -0.75
C VAL A 33 -5.40 -3.90 -1.57
N ASP A 34 -6.57 -4.31 -2.05
CA ASP A 34 -6.70 -5.43 -2.98
C ASP A 34 -6.75 -4.90 -4.42
N LEU A 35 -5.90 -5.43 -5.29
CA LEU A 35 -5.83 -5.05 -6.70
C LEU A 35 -6.70 -6.00 -7.51
N ALA A 36 -7.57 -5.46 -8.37
CA ALA A 36 -8.50 -6.26 -9.18
C ALA A 36 -7.80 -7.34 -10.00
N GLU A 37 -6.58 -7.05 -10.47
CA GLU A 37 -5.72 -7.94 -11.26
C GLU A 37 -4.27 -7.87 -10.77
N PRO A 38 -3.43 -8.89 -11.08
CA PRO A 38 -2.01 -8.83 -10.76
C PRO A 38 -1.26 -7.77 -11.58
N TRP A 39 -0.24 -7.16 -10.97
CA TRP A 39 0.61 -6.14 -11.59
C TRP A 39 2.09 -6.48 -11.47
N ASP A 40 2.89 -5.94 -12.41
CA ASP A 40 4.35 -6.05 -12.39
C ASP A 40 5.01 -4.92 -11.63
N VAL A 41 4.44 -3.71 -11.73
CA VAL A 41 4.90 -2.55 -10.97
C VAL A 41 3.72 -1.86 -10.31
N VAL A 42 3.89 -1.54 -9.04
CA VAL A 42 3.02 -0.62 -8.31
C VAL A 42 3.87 0.53 -7.80
N ARG A 43 3.41 1.75 -8.05
CA ARG A 43 4.04 2.99 -7.59
C ARG A 43 2.98 3.92 -7.04
N PHE A 44 3.24 4.52 -5.89
CA PHE A 44 2.39 5.59 -5.36
C PHE A 44 3.17 6.59 -4.52
N MET A 45 2.58 7.78 -4.33
CA MET A 45 3.09 8.78 -3.40
C MET A 45 2.36 8.66 -2.06
N ILE A 46 3.12 8.72 -0.98
CA ILE A 46 2.61 8.68 0.39
C ILE A 46 3.27 9.77 1.24
N THR A 47 2.48 10.40 2.10
CA THR A 47 2.95 11.33 3.12
C THR A 47 2.61 10.78 4.50
N SER A 48 3.57 10.88 5.42
CA SER A 48 3.35 10.59 6.84
C SER A 48 3.87 11.74 7.69
N VAL A 49 3.06 12.21 8.63
CA VAL A 49 3.33 13.47 9.34
C VAL A 49 4.17 13.25 10.60
N ASN A 50 3.81 12.27 11.43
CA ASN A 50 4.40 12.16 12.78
C ASN A 50 5.14 10.85 13.04
N ARG A 51 4.82 9.78 12.30
CA ARG A 51 5.31 8.42 12.58
C ARG A 51 5.75 7.72 11.32
N ASN A 52 6.59 6.72 11.47
CA ASN A 52 6.96 5.89 10.35
C ASN A 52 5.76 5.07 9.88
N VAL A 53 5.69 4.85 8.58
CA VAL A 53 4.73 3.98 7.92
C VAL A 53 5.50 2.83 7.30
N THR A 54 4.95 1.62 7.38
CA THR A 54 5.51 0.48 6.65
C THR A 54 4.60 0.07 5.52
N VAL A 55 5.18 -0.31 4.39
CA VAL A 55 4.48 -0.82 3.22
C VAL A 55 5.07 -2.17 2.82
N SER A 56 4.20 -3.13 2.53
CA SER A 56 4.58 -4.41 1.94
C SER A 56 3.66 -4.77 0.78
N PHE A 57 4.21 -5.45 -0.23
CA PHE A 57 3.49 -5.97 -1.37
C PHE A 57 3.35 -7.48 -1.22
N LYS A 58 2.17 -8.00 -1.56
CA LYS A 58 1.81 -9.40 -1.41
C LYS A 58 1.25 -10.01 -2.68
N ASP A 59 1.39 -11.32 -2.81
CA ASP A 59 0.74 -12.12 -3.85
C ASP A 59 -0.69 -12.53 -3.51
N SER A 60 -1.37 -13.22 -4.44
CA SER A 60 -2.77 -13.66 -4.25
C SER A 60 -2.97 -14.58 -3.04
N ASN A 61 -1.90 -15.18 -2.53
CA ASN A 61 -1.90 -16.03 -1.35
C ASN A 61 -1.55 -15.25 -0.08
N LEU A 62 -1.53 -13.91 -0.14
CA LEU A 62 -1.14 -13.01 0.94
C LEU A 62 0.32 -13.17 1.38
N THR A 63 1.17 -13.81 0.57
CA THR A 63 2.59 -13.95 0.85
C THR A 63 3.30 -12.64 0.55
N VAL A 64 4.09 -12.13 1.49
CA VAL A 64 4.89 -10.91 1.27
C VAL A 64 5.99 -11.22 0.25
N ILE A 65 5.96 -10.52 -0.88
CA ILE A 65 6.90 -10.70 -2.00
C ILE A 65 7.96 -9.58 -2.08
N SER A 66 7.73 -8.46 -1.39
CA SER A 66 8.68 -7.36 -1.27
C SER A 66 9.45 -7.39 0.05
N GLY A 67 10.55 -6.64 0.15
CA GLY A 67 10.99 -6.17 1.47
C GLY A 67 9.96 -5.22 2.09
N VAL A 68 10.00 -5.04 3.41
CA VAL A 68 9.20 -4.02 4.10
C VAL A 68 9.82 -2.65 3.82
N ILE A 69 9.05 -1.75 3.23
CA ILE A 69 9.47 -0.38 2.92
C ILE A 69 9.05 0.51 4.08
N THR A 70 10.01 1.19 4.70
CA THR A 70 9.74 2.16 5.76
C THR A 70 9.76 3.57 5.18
N VAL A 71 8.64 4.28 5.31
CA VAL A 71 8.51 5.69 5.00
C VAL A 71 8.64 6.48 6.31
N PRO A 72 9.65 7.35 6.45
CA PRO A 72 9.81 8.14 7.67
C PRO A 72 8.67 9.15 7.82
N GLY A 73 8.29 9.43 9.05
CA GLY A 73 7.44 10.59 9.36
C GLY A 73 8.19 11.91 9.10
N GLY A 74 7.47 12.98 8.82
CA GLY A 74 8.05 14.31 8.62
C GLY A 74 7.03 15.37 8.19
N ASP A 75 7.48 16.34 7.41
CA ASP A 75 6.62 17.45 6.95
C ASP A 75 5.37 16.95 6.19
N VAL A 76 4.21 17.55 6.47
CA VAL A 76 2.91 17.29 5.80
C VAL A 76 2.95 17.52 4.28
N THR A 77 3.93 18.26 3.79
CA THR A 77 4.16 18.53 2.37
C THR A 77 5.16 17.56 1.74
N ARG A 78 5.89 16.77 2.55
CA ARG A 78 6.92 15.85 2.07
C ARG A 78 6.31 14.54 1.59
N GLN A 79 6.27 14.40 0.27
CA GLN A 79 5.85 13.15 -0.37
C GLN A 79 7.03 12.19 -0.52
N HIS A 80 6.76 10.91 -0.24
CA HIS A 80 7.67 9.80 -0.48
C HIS A 80 7.10 8.91 -1.57
N GLU A 81 7.93 8.61 -2.57
CA GLU A 81 7.59 7.60 -3.56
C GLU A 81 7.82 6.21 -2.98
N VAL A 82 6.76 5.41 -3.00
CA VAL A 82 6.86 3.96 -2.79
C VAL A 82 6.69 3.28 -4.13
N ARG A 83 7.64 2.43 -4.48
CA ARG A 83 7.63 1.65 -5.73
C ARG A 83 8.11 0.24 -5.46
N TYR A 84 7.40 -0.73 -6.02
CA TYR A 84 7.86 -2.11 -6.10
C TYR A 84 7.65 -2.65 -7.52
N ASP A 85 8.65 -3.38 -8.00
CA ASP A 85 8.70 -3.99 -9.33
C ASP A 85 9.04 -5.47 -9.15
N ASP A 86 8.06 -6.35 -9.38
CA ASP A 86 8.17 -7.82 -9.28
C ASP A 86 8.85 -8.44 -10.51
N LYS A 87 9.49 -7.62 -11.35
CA LYS A 87 10.33 -8.05 -12.47
C LYS A 87 9.58 -8.88 -13.52
N GLY A 88 8.31 -8.56 -13.77
CA GLY A 88 7.52 -9.24 -14.79
C GLY A 88 6.87 -10.55 -14.33
N ARG A 89 6.98 -10.92 -13.04
CA ARG A 89 6.39 -12.16 -12.52
C ARG A 89 4.90 -12.04 -12.23
N ARG A 90 4.31 -10.83 -12.31
CA ARG A 90 2.88 -10.55 -12.12
C ARG A 90 2.30 -11.12 -10.83
N ARG A 91 3.04 -11.03 -9.73
CA ARG A 91 2.57 -11.52 -8.43
C ARG A 91 1.96 -10.42 -7.58
N ILE A 92 2.12 -9.14 -7.89
CA ILE A 92 1.60 -8.08 -7.00
C ILE A 92 0.07 -8.05 -7.05
N ARG A 93 -0.57 -8.46 -5.96
CA ARG A 93 -2.03 -8.54 -5.82
C ARG A 93 -2.57 -7.73 -4.67
N HIS A 94 -1.77 -7.54 -3.63
CA HIS A 94 -2.18 -6.74 -2.49
C HIS A 94 -1.06 -5.82 -2.01
N MET A 95 -1.47 -4.74 -1.35
CA MET A 95 -0.60 -3.89 -0.57
C MET A 95 -1.10 -3.85 0.87
N GLU A 96 -0.18 -3.95 1.81
CA GLU A 96 -0.47 -3.70 3.22
C GLU A 96 0.36 -2.52 3.68
N ILE A 97 -0.34 -1.49 4.15
CA ILE A 97 0.26 -0.27 4.69
C ILE A 97 -0.09 -0.19 6.17
N ARG A 98 0.91 -0.14 7.05
CA ARG A 98 0.71 -0.05 8.49
C ARG A 98 1.15 1.30 9.00
N ALA A 99 0.27 1.98 9.73
CA ALA A 99 0.49 3.31 10.23
C ALA A 99 -0.03 3.46 11.67
N ASN A 100 0.59 4.37 12.41
CA ASN A 100 0.16 4.76 13.76
C ASN A 100 -0.55 6.12 13.80
N ASP A 101 -0.57 6.82 12.68
CA ASP A 101 -1.12 8.17 12.57
C ASP A 101 -1.68 8.40 11.17
N VAL A 102 -2.08 9.63 10.88
CA VAL A 102 -2.58 10.09 9.59
C VAL A 102 -1.56 9.83 8.48
N VAL A 103 -2.06 9.16 7.44
CA VAL A 103 -1.35 8.97 6.18
C VAL A 103 -2.17 9.55 5.04
N ARG A 104 -1.49 10.21 4.11
CA ARG A 104 -2.08 10.67 2.86
C ARG A 104 -1.51 9.85 1.71
N PHE A 105 -2.40 9.23 0.95
CA PHE A 105 -2.08 8.65 -0.35
C PHE A 105 -2.44 9.66 -1.43
N ASP A 106 -1.60 9.76 -2.44
CA ASP A 106 -1.85 10.64 -3.58
C ASP A 106 -1.95 9.77 -4.86
N THR A 107 -1.07 10.00 -5.83
CA THR A 107 -1.16 9.35 -7.14
C THR A 107 -0.76 7.87 -7.08
N PHE A 108 -1.59 6.98 -7.64
CA PHE A 108 -1.27 5.57 -7.89
C PHE A 108 -0.98 5.33 -9.38
N LYS A 109 0.05 4.53 -9.67
CA LYS A 109 0.46 4.11 -11.03
C LYS A 109 0.78 2.63 -11.05
N PHE A 110 0.30 1.95 -12.09
CA PHE A 110 0.45 0.50 -12.27
C PHE A 110 1.02 0.16 -13.65
N ARG A 111 1.80 -0.92 -13.75
CA ARG A 111 2.36 -1.43 -15.01
C ARG A 111 2.32 -2.96 -15.05
N ARG A 112 2.10 -3.53 -16.25
CA ARG A 112 2.16 -4.96 -16.58
C ARG A 112 3.38 -5.30 -17.47
#